data_AF-A0A950LD09-F1
#
_entry.id   AF-A0A950LD09-F1
#
_cell.length_a   1.000
_cell.length_b   1.000
_cell.length_c   1.000
_cell.angle_alpha   90.00
_cell.angle_beta   90.00
_cell.angle_gamma   90.00
#
_symmetry.space_group_name_H-M   'P 1'
#
loop_
_entity.id
_entity.type
_entity.pdbx_description
1 polymer ?
#
loop_
_entity_poly.entity_id
_entity_poly.type
_entity_poly.pdbx_seq_one_letter_code
_entity_poly.pdbx_strand_id
1 'polypeptide(L)'
;MGAIDGLGRPGPTRPARRESGTGQGRFSVSFGAAATPARAGGVASASATGLEGMLALQEGERETVEDRAARGRGYDLLAALAKLQVGILAGQPEPELLQGLAVLASDLPVATAPALRDALGAIAVRARVELARRGG
;
A
#
# COMPACT_ATOMS: atom_id res chain seq x y z
N MET A 1 -46.41 -6.79 12.80
CA MET A 1 -45.87 -5.69 11.97
C MET A 1 -45.32 -4.64 12.94
N GLY A 2 -44.06 -4.80 13.35
CA GLY A 2 -43.40 -3.91 14.33
C GLY A 2 -42.51 -2.92 13.59
N ALA A 3 -42.79 -1.63 13.78
CA ALA A 3 -42.03 -0.54 13.17
C ALA A 3 -40.61 -0.51 13.73
N ILE A 4 -39.63 -0.38 12.85
CA ILE A 4 -38.23 -0.17 13.21
C ILE A 4 -38.05 1.28 13.70
N ASP A 5 -37.58 1.42 14.94
CA ASP A 5 -37.28 2.72 15.54
C ASP A 5 -36.19 3.44 14.74
N GLY A 6 -36.49 4.71 14.44
CA GLY A 6 -35.71 5.56 13.56
C GLY A 6 -34.35 5.94 14.15
N LEU A 7 -33.35 5.92 13.28
CA LEU A 7 -31.98 6.38 13.49
C LEU A 7 -31.95 7.77 14.17
N GLY A 8 -31.17 7.85 15.25
CA GLY A 8 -31.02 9.04 16.08
C GLY A 8 -30.55 10.29 15.33
N ARG A 9 -31.00 11.44 15.83
CA ARG A 9 -30.75 12.78 15.30
C ARG A 9 -29.26 13.16 15.41
N PRO A 10 -28.55 13.54 14.33
CA PRO A 10 -27.21 14.09 14.47
C PRO A 10 -27.27 15.47 15.13
N GLY A 11 -26.45 15.67 16.16
CA GLY A 11 -26.27 16.96 16.82
C GLY A 11 -25.49 17.96 15.96
N PRO A 12 -25.55 19.28 16.26
CA PRO A 12 -24.91 20.29 15.45
C PRO A 12 -23.37 20.23 15.56
N THR A 13 -22.70 20.29 14.42
CA THR A 13 -21.24 20.42 14.34
C THR A 13 -20.83 21.90 14.40
N ARG A 14 -19.87 22.22 15.27
CA ARG A 14 -19.31 23.59 15.42
C ARG A 14 -18.13 23.76 14.46
N PRO A 15 -18.07 24.81 13.62
CA PRO A 15 -16.89 25.06 12.80
C PRO A 15 -15.72 25.57 13.66
N ALA A 16 -14.53 25.01 13.43
CA ALA A 16 -13.28 25.48 14.02
C ALA A 16 -12.86 26.83 13.40
N ARG A 17 -12.47 27.77 14.25
CA ARG A 17 -12.00 29.12 13.89
C ARG A 17 -10.63 29.01 13.24
N ARG A 18 -10.50 29.46 11.98
CA ARG A 18 -9.19 29.64 11.32
C ARG A 18 -8.54 30.91 11.87
N GLU A 19 -7.37 30.76 12.48
CA GLU A 19 -6.53 31.88 12.91
C GLU A 19 -5.69 32.35 11.71
N SER A 20 -5.93 33.59 11.29
CA SER A 20 -5.15 34.27 10.27
C SER A 20 -3.89 34.83 10.91
N GLY A 21 -2.81 34.05 10.87
CA GLY A 21 -1.46 34.49 11.25
C GLY A 21 -0.77 35.16 10.06
N THR A 22 -0.85 36.48 9.97
CA THR A 22 0.01 37.31 9.11
C THR A 22 1.40 37.36 9.74
N GLY A 23 2.32 36.53 9.24
CA GLY A 23 3.70 36.49 9.71
C GLY A 23 4.65 36.24 8.55
N GLN A 24 5.39 37.28 8.18
CA GLN A 24 6.35 37.31 7.09
C GLN A 24 7.52 36.33 7.35
N GLY A 25 7.39 35.08 6.91
CA GLY A 25 8.51 34.17 6.74
C GLY A 25 9.14 34.41 5.37
N ARG A 26 10.05 35.38 5.27
CA ARG A 26 10.87 35.59 4.07
C ARG A 26 11.79 34.38 3.89
N PHE A 27 11.59 33.61 2.82
CA PHE A 27 12.55 32.63 2.36
C PHE A 27 13.74 33.36 1.74
N SER A 28 14.93 33.25 2.32
CA SER A 28 16.18 33.76 1.75
C SER A 28 17.16 32.62 1.55
N VAL A 29 17.61 32.43 0.31
CA VAL A 29 18.68 31.49 -0.03
C VAL A 29 19.97 32.29 -0.16
N SER A 30 20.93 32.05 0.74
CA SER A 30 22.28 32.54 0.57
C SER A 30 22.96 31.69 -0.50
N PHE A 31 23.16 32.24 -1.70
CA PHE A 31 24.10 31.65 -2.66
C PHE A 31 25.50 31.94 -2.13
N GLY A 32 26.07 30.96 -1.42
CA GLY A 32 27.47 30.97 -1.03
C GLY A 32 28.34 31.16 -2.27
N ALA A 33 29.25 32.13 -2.17
CA ALA A 33 30.16 32.54 -3.21
C ALA A 33 30.82 31.34 -3.90
N ALA A 34 30.86 31.39 -5.23
CA ALA A 34 31.55 30.44 -6.07
C ALA A 34 33.02 30.30 -5.61
N ALA A 35 33.35 29.16 -5.01
CA ALA A 35 34.73 28.75 -4.83
C ALA A 35 35.27 28.32 -6.21
N THR A 36 36.29 29.04 -6.65
CA THR A 36 37.10 28.80 -7.85
C THR A 36 37.53 27.32 -7.95
N PRO A 37 37.41 26.65 -9.10
CA PRO A 37 37.86 25.27 -9.23
C PRO A 37 39.40 25.25 -9.30
N ALA A 38 40.04 24.64 -8.30
CA ALA A 38 41.44 24.26 -8.39
C ALA A 38 41.59 23.11 -9.40
N ARG A 39 42.47 23.28 -10.37
CA ARG A 39 42.69 22.38 -11.50
C ARG A 39 43.53 21.16 -11.12
N ALA A 40 42.98 19.99 -11.42
CA ALA A 40 43.60 18.71 -11.81
C ALA A 40 44.83 18.19 -11.03
N GLY A 41 44.59 17.17 -10.21
CA GLY A 41 45.60 16.19 -9.81
C GLY A 41 44.97 14.80 -9.69
N GLY A 42 45.36 13.88 -10.57
CA GLY A 42 45.07 12.45 -10.46
C GLY A 42 43.98 11.92 -11.40
N VAL A 43 44.37 11.46 -12.59
CA VAL A 43 43.54 10.53 -13.37
C VAL A 43 43.99 9.12 -13.02
N ALA A 44 43.05 8.32 -12.51
CA ALA A 44 42.95 6.86 -12.58
C ALA A 44 42.77 6.17 -11.21
N SER A 45 41.54 6.19 -10.69
CA SER A 45 40.71 4.98 -10.46
C SER A 45 39.36 5.40 -9.86
N ALA A 46 38.54 6.09 -10.66
CA ALA A 46 37.18 6.50 -10.28
C ALA A 46 36.09 5.69 -11.01
N SER A 47 36.49 4.63 -11.73
CA SER A 47 35.61 3.87 -12.63
C SER A 47 34.95 2.65 -11.98
N ALA A 48 35.51 2.07 -10.91
CA ALA A 48 34.89 0.95 -10.20
C ALA A 48 33.77 1.42 -9.26
N THR A 49 34.07 2.37 -8.36
CA THR A 49 33.13 2.89 -7.36
C THR A 49 31.88 3.57 -7.94
N GLY A 50 31.97 4.18 -9.12
CA GLY A 50 30.81 4.76 -9.80
C GLY A 50 29.87 3.71 -10.38
N LEU A 51 30.41 2.58 -10.87
CA LEU A 51 29.65 1.51 -11.50
C LEU A 51 29.03 0.60 -10.43
N GLU A 52 29.78 0.25 -9.37
CA GLU A 52 29.21 -0.41 -8.18
C GLU A 52 28.09 0.43 -7.53
N GLY A 53 28.25 1.76 -7.45
CA GLY A 53 27.20 2.66 -6.93
C GLY A 53 25.94 2.68 -7.79
N MET A 54 26.08 2.65 -9.12
CA MET A 54 24.94 2.56 -10.05
C MET A 54 24.29 1.17 -10.03
N LEU A 55 25.06 0.09 -9.91
CA LEU A 55 24.53 -1.27 -9.77
C LEU A 55 23.79 -1.44 -8.44
N ALA A 56 24.32 -0.90 -7.34
CA ALA A 56 23.64 -0.90 -6.04
C ALA A 56 22.31 -0.11 -6.06
N LEU A 57 22.27 1.00 -6.80
CA LEU A 57 21.02 1.75 -7.05
C LEU A 57 20.03 0.94 -7.89
N GLN A 58 20.49 0.22 -8.92
CA GLN A 58 19.64 -0.66 -9.74
C GLN A 58 19.16 -1.91 -8.99
N GLU A 59 19.93 -2.40 -8.02
CA GLU A 59 19.52 -3.47 -7.11
C GLU A 59 18.35 -3.01 -6.21
N GLY A 60 18.37 -1.75 -5.77
CA GLY A 60 17.29 -1.15 -4.97
C GLY A 60 15.97 -0.92 -5.73
N GLU A 61 16.00 -0.88 -7.06
CA GLU A 61 14.79 -0.80 -7.91
C GLU A 61 14.20 -2.18 -8.26
N ARG A 62 14.91 -3.28 -7.97
CA ARG A 62 14.39 -4.62 -8.23
C ARG A 62 13.46 -5.08 -7.13
N GLU A 63 12.28 -5.54 -7.54
CA GLU A 63 11.35 -6.19 -6.64
C GLU A 63 11.98 -7.42 -5.96
N THR A 64 11.84 -7.51 -4.64
CA THR A 64 12.32 -8.65 -3.86
C THR A 64 11.54 -9.93 -4.19
N VAL A 65 12.13 -11.09 -3.88
CA VAL A 65 11.47 -12.38 -4.10
C VAL A 65 10.20 -12.49 -3.23
N GLU A 66 10.25 -11.95 -2.02
CA GLU A 66 9.14 -11.91 -1.07
C GLU A 66 7.99 -11.06 -1.60
N ASP A 67 8.27 -9.86 -2.14
CA ASP A 67 7.25 -9.00 -2.72
C ASP A 67 6.60 -9.64 -3.95
N ARG A 68 7.39 -10.34 -4.77
CA ARG A 68 6.86 -11.05 -5.94
C ARG A 68 5.91 -12.17 -5.53
N ALA A 69 6.30 -12.96 -4.53
CA ALA A 69 5.45 -14.01 -3.98
C ALA A 69 4.19 -13.44 -3.33
N ALA A 70 4.33 -12.36 -2.56
CA ALA A 70 3.22 -11.65 -1.92
C ALA A 70 2.23 -11.10 -2.96
N ARG A 71 2.72 -10.53 -4.06
CA ARG A 71 1.86 -10.06 -5.16
C ARG A 71 1.13 -11.22 -5.84
N GLY A 72 1.82 -12.32 -6.14
CA GLY A 72 1.20 -13.52 -6.71
C GLY A 72 0.04 -14.02 -5.84
N ARG A 73 0.29 -14.14 -4.54
CA ARG A 73 -0.75 -14.51 -3.55
C ARG A 73 -1.90 -13.51 -3.49
N GLY A 74 -1.61 -12.21 -3.61
CA GLY A 74 -2.64 -11.17 -3.71
C GLY A 74 -3.56 -11.34 -4.92
N TYR A 75 -3.00 -11.69 -6.08
CA TYR A 75 -3.80 -11.99 -7.27
C TYR A 75 -4.67 -13.23 -7.10
N ASP A 76 -4.14 -14.29 -6.49
CA ASP A 76 -4.92 -15.50 -6.20
C ASP A 76 -6.13 -15.20 -5.31
N LEU A 77 -5.93 -14.39 -4.26
CA LEU A 77 -7.02 -13.93 -3.38
C LEU A 77 -8.07 -13.12 -4.14
N LEU A 78 -7.65 -12.17 -4.97
CA LEU A 78 -8.56 -11.36 -5.78
C LEU A 78 -9.36 -12.24 -6.76
N ALA A 79 -8.72 -13.23 -7.38
CA ALA A 79 -9.39 -14.17 -8.27
C ALA A 79 -10.41 -15.05 -7.53
N ALA A 80 -10.08 -15.53 -6.32
CA ALA A 80 -11.01 -16.29 -5.48
C ALA A 80 -12.22 -15.44 -5.07
N LEU A 81 -12.00 -14.18 -4.67
CA LEU A 81 -13.07 -13.24 -4.34
C LEU A 81 -13.97 -12.95 -5.54
N ALA A 82 -13.40 -12.76 -6.74
CA ALA A 82 -14.16 -12.53 -7.95
C ALA A 82 -15.03 -13.73 -8.32
N LYS A 83 -14.48 -14.96 -8.25
CA LYS A 83 -15.25 -16.20 -8.47
C LYS A 83 -16.40 -16.34 -7.48
N LEU A 84 -16.13 -16.09 -6.20
CA LEU A 84 -17.16 -16.10 -5.18
C LEU A 84 -18.26 -15.09 -5.50
N GLN A 85 -17.90 -13.86 -5.90
CA GLN A 85 -18.86 -12.82 -6.28
C GLN A 85 -19.73 -13.23 -7.48
N VAL A 86 -19.15 -13.89 -8.49
CA VAL A 86 -19.91 -14.44 -9.62
C VAL A 86 -20.90 -15.50 -9.15
N GLY A 87 -20.48 -16.46 -8.31
CA GLY A 87 -21.36 -17.49 -7.75
C GLY A 87 -22.52 -16.91 -6.95
N ILE A 88 -22.25 -15.86 -6.16
CA ILE A 88 -23.27 -15.12 -5.41
C ILE A 88 -24.31 -14.49 -6.34
N LEU A 89 -23.87 -13.85 -7.41
CA LEU A 89 -24.77 -13.23 -8.38
C LEU A 89 -25.59 -14.28 -9.14
N ALA A 90 -25.06 -15.50 -9.29
CA ALA A 90 -25.75 -16.64 -9.87
C ALA A 90 -26.68 -17.35 -8.87
N GLY A 91 -26.69 -16.97 -7.59
CA GLY A 91 -27.49 -17.61 -6.55
C GLY A 91 -27.04 -19.01 -6.16
N GLN A 92 -25.79 -19.38 -6.44
CA GLN A 92 -25.25 -20.72 -6.13
C GLN A 92 -24.54 -20.73 -4.78
N PRO A 93 -24.72 -21.78 -3.96
CA PRO A 93 -23.91 -21.99 -2.77
C PRO A 93 -22.51 -22.48 -3.18
N GLU A 94 -21.46 -21.81 -2.70
CA GLU A 94 -20.07 -22.05 -3.11
C GLU A 94 -19.17 -22.43 -1.90
N PRO A 95 -19.41 -23.57 -1.23
CA PRO A 95 -18.64 -23.97 -0.05
C PRO A 95 -17.16 -24.23 -0.38
N GLU A 96 -16.87 -24.78 -1.56
CA GLU A 96 -15.51 -25.05 -2.02
C GLU A 96 -14.72 -23.75 -2.26
N LEU A 97 -15.36 -22.72 -2.82
CA LEU A 97 -14.73 -21.42 -3.00
C LEU A 97 -14.45 -20.72 -1.67
N LEU A 98 -15.36 -20.84 -0.70
CA LEU A 98 -15.13 -20.32 0.65
C LEU A 98 -13.96 -21.03 1.35
N GLN A 99 -13.87 -22.36 1.21
CA GLN A 99 -12.75 -23.11 1.76
C GLN A 99 -11.41 -22.72 1.09
N GLY A 100 -11.40 -22.61 -0.23
CA GLY A 100 -10.23 -22.11 -0.97
C GLY A 100 -9.83 -20.70 -0.55
N LEU A 101 -10.80 -19.80 -0.38
CA LEU A 101 -10.55 -18.44 0.09
C LEU A 101 -9.96 -18.42 1.51
N ALA A 102 -10.43 -19.29 2.41
CA ALA A 102 -9.88 -19.43 3.76
C ALA A 102 -8.41 -19.88 3.75
N VAL A 103 -8.07 -20.85 2.90
CA VAL A 103 -6.69 -21.34 2.74
C VAL A 103 -5.76 -20.25 2.16
N LEU A 104 -6.25 -19.47 1.20
CA LEU A 104 -5.48 -18.36 0.64
C LEU A 104 -5.27 -17.24 1.68
N ALA A 105 -6.28 -16.99 2.52
CA ALA A 105 -6.27 -15.92 3.51
C ALA A 105 -5.47 -16.24 4.79
N SER A 106 -5.22 -17.51 5.10
CA SER A 106 -4.53 -17.92 6.34
C SER A 106 -3.02 -17.73 6.29
N ASP A 107 -2.42 -17.75 5.10
CA ASP A 107 -0.96 -17.73 4.91
C ASP A 107 -0.57 -16.70 3.85
N LEU A 108 -0.67 -15.41 4.21
CA LEU A 108 -0.22 -14.31 3.36
C LEU A 108 1.25 -13.99 3.65
N PRO A 109 2.11 -13.92 2.60
CA PRO A 109 3.48 -13.49 2.76
C PRO A 109 3.54 -12.04 3.26
N VAL A 110 4.54 -11.75 4.08
CA VAL A 110 4.80 -10.38 4.54
C VAL A 110 5.57 -9.64 3.46
N ALA A 111 4.90 -8.74 2.76
CA ALA A 111 5.53 -7.84 1.79
C ALA A 111 6.47 -6.85 2.50
N THR A 112 7.63 -6.59 1.89
CA THR A 112 8.61 -5.59 2.30
C THR A 112 8.23 -4.20 1.77
N ALA A 113 7.68 -4.10 0.56
CA ALA A 113 7.11 -2.86 0.04
C ALA A 113 5.86 -2.44 0.85
N PRO A 114 5.85 -1.23 1.47
CA PRO A 114 4.72 -0.78 2.28
C PRO A 114 3.39 -0.75 1.53
N ALA A 115 3.37 -0.23 0.31
CA ALA A 115 2.15 -0.14 -0.49
C ALA A 115 1.55 -1.52 -0.82
N LEU A 116 2.40 -2.52 -1.10
CA LEU A 116 1.95 -3.89 -1.35
C LEU A 116 1.40 -4.52 -0.07
N ARG A 117 2.08 -4.30 1.06
CA ARG A 117 1.63 -4.78 2.38
C ARG A 117 0.25 -4.23 2.73
N ASP A 118 0.04 -2.93 2.53
CA ASP A 118 -1.24 -2.27 2.81
C ASP A 118 -2.35 -2.80 1.90
N ALA A 119 -2.08 -2.97 0.60
CA ALA A 119 -3.03 -3.55 -0.35
C ALA A 119 -3.42 -4.99 0.04
N LEU A 120 -2.44 -5.83 0.39
CA LEU A 120 -2.67 -7.20 0.85
C LEU A 120 -3.48 -7.22 2.16
N GLY A 121 -3.18 -6.31 3.09
CA GLY A 121 -3.96 -6.14 4.32
C GLY A 121 -5.43 -5.84 4.04
N ALA A 122 -5.71 -4.91 3.12
CA ALA A 122 -7.07 -4.56 2.72
C ALA A 122 -7.82 -5.74 2.06
N ILE A 123 -7.15 -6.46 1.15
CA ILE A 123 -7.71 -7.66 0.50
C ILE A 123 -8.01 -8.75 1.55
N ALA A 124 -7.11 -8.99 2.49
CA ALA A 124 -7.29 -9.98 3.56
C ALA A 124 -8.43 -9.61 4.52
N VAL A 125 -8.65 -8.32 4.82
CA VAL A 125 -9.84 -7.88 5.56
C VAL A 125 -11.11 -8.22 4.78
N ARG A 126 -11.15 -7.95 3.47
CA ARG A 126 -12.31 -8.28 2.63
C ARG A 126 -12.58 -9.78 2.63
N ALA A 127 -11.54 -10.61 2.46
CA ALA A 127 -11.67 -12.07 2.50
C ALA A 127 -12.25 -12.55 3.84
N ARG A 128 -11.74 -12.06 4.97
CA ARG A 128 -12.26 -12.38 6.31
C ARG A 128 -13.73 -11.99 6.50
N VAL A 129 -14.14 -10.84 5.98
CA VAL A 129 -15.54 -10.41 6.03
C VAL A 129 -16.44 -11.34 5.23
N GLU A 130 -16.04 -11.75 4.03
CA GLU A 130 -16.84 -12.70 3.23
C GLU A 130 -16.93 -14.07 3.91
N LEU A 131 -15.83 -14.57 4.48
CA LEU A 131 -15.81 -15.82 5.25
C LEU A 131 -16.73 -15.72 6.47
N ALA A 132 -16.68 -14.64 7.25
CA ALA A 132 -17.53 -14.45 8.43
C ALA A 132 -19.02 -14.33 8.07
N ARG A 133 -19.35 -13.77 6.90
CA ARG A 133 -20.73 -13.62 6.45
C ARG A 133 -21.36 -14.92 5.93
N ARG A 134 -20.55 -15.90 5.54
CA ARG A 134 -21.01 -17.03 4.68
C ARG A 134 -20.53 -18.41 5.13
N GLY A 135 -19.41 -18.48 5.84
CA GLY A 135 -18.82 -19.73 6.33
C GLY A 135 -19.05 -19.99 7.81
N GLY A 136 -19.78 -19.10 8.50
CA GLY A 136 -20.28 -19.30 9.86
C GLY A 136 -21.72 -19.82 9.87
#